data_AF-A0A935QCY6-F1
#
_entry.id   AF-A0A935QCY6-F1
#
_cell.length_a   1.000
_cell.length_b   1.000
_cell.length_c   1.000
_cell.angle_alpha   90.00
_cell.angle_beta   90.00
_cell.angle_gamma   90.00
#
_symmetry.space_group_name_H-M   'P 1'
#
loop_
_entity.id
_entity.type
_entity.pdbx_description
1 polymer ?
#
loop_
_entity_poly.entity_id
_entity_poly.type
_entity_poly.pdbx_seq_one_letter_code
_entity_poly.pdbx_strand_id
1 'polypeptide(L)'
;MKHAIILLAVLAVAGPSRAGDPPASTHQEYFEHYEGTATCLACHQQEAESFFHSQHYQWLGETPDLVNGEGRRFGKLNTMNDFCTSPGANWIGNVTNSDGAVLAQGCSKCHAGLGKRPEPALSREQLENIDCLICHASGYRRDLYQNEAGEPVWKPILWRNQPGLDSVSKRISLPKREMCLRCHAGAGGGQNYKRGDIEYALATCDRDYDVHMGADGQDMACTDCHTGADHRLRGRGADLSGTDVAGPRLACTECHDEAPHAEPVLDAHVRRVACETCHIPTFARTDPTDMNRDWSTPQRHEEANKYSATITLEKDVVPAYAWWNGESRLQPLGEPVRVEKDGTVGIMLPQGSRKDRGARIYPFKLHRGRLPVLADERWLLPIAVEEFFADGDIDKAVREGGHEAYGREDADYEWIDVKRYMGIYHGVRPVEHALQCLDCHGEGGRLDWVALGYGGDPVRKRLK
;
A
#
# COMPACT_ATOMS: atom_id res chain seq x y z
N MET A 1 -64.29 21.81 37.95
CA MET A 1 -62.92 21.37 38.27
C MET A 1 -62.72 19.93 37.79
N LYS A 2 -62.16 19.76 36.58
CA LYS A 2 -61.57 18.49 36.12
C LYS A 2 -60.38 18.87 35.24
N HIS A 3 -59.18 18.57 35.72
CA HIS A 3 -57.92 18.81 35.03
C HIS A 3 -57.75 17.77 33.93
N ALA A 4 -57.52 18.21 32.69
CA ALA A 4 -57.12 17.34 31.59
C ALA A 4 -55.60 17.18 31.61
N ILE A 5 -55.14 15.96 31.89
CA ILE A 5 -53.73 15.57 31.85
C ILE A 5 -53.40 15.24 30.39
N ILE A 6 -52.51 16.01 29.79
CA ILE A 6 -51.93 15.74 28.47
C ILE A 6 -50.82 14.70 28.66
N LEU A 7 -51.01 13.52 28.09
CA LEU A 7 -50.02 12.44 28.05
C LEU A 7 -49.04 12.74 26.90
N LEU A 8 -47.80 13.14 27.21
CA LEU A 8 -46.71 13.18 26.23
C LEU A 8 -46.23 11.75 25.96
N ALA A 9 -46.50 11.24 24.75
CA ALA A 9 -45.90 9.99 24.28
C ALA A 9 -44.48 10.28 23.76
N VAL A 10 -43.47 9.87 24.53
CA VAL A 10 -42.07 9.86 24.08
C VAL A 10 -41.87 8.60 23.22
N LEU A 11 -41.82 8.79 21.89
CA LEU A 11 -41.35 7.76 20.96
C LEU A 11 -39.82 7.67 21.09
N ALA A 12 -39.35 6.66 21.81
CA ALA A 12 -37.94 6.27 21.80
C ALA A 12 -37.62 5.63 20.44
N VAL A 13 -36.90 6.34 19.59
CA VAL A 13 -36.30 5.77 18.38
C VAL A 13 -35.11 4.93 18.83
N ALA A 14 -35.26 3.61 18.78
CA ALA A 14 -34.15 2.69 18.99
C ALA A 14 -33.18 2.82 17.81
N GLY A 15 -32.02 3.46 18.04
CA GLY A 15 -30.88 3.36 17.13
C GLY A 15 -30.36 1.91 17.09
N PRO A 16 -29.66 1.50 16.02
CA PRO A 16 -29.06 0.18 15.95
C PRO A 16 -28.13 0.00 17.14
N SER A 17 -28.39 -1.05 17.91
CA SER A 17 -27.56 -1.47 19.02
C SER A 17 -26.18 -1.81 18.45
N ARG A 18 -25.13 -1.08 18.86
CA ARG A 18 -23.76 -1.56 18.67
C ARG A 18 -23.69 -2.97 19.26
N ALA A 19 -23.32 -3.95 18.45
CA ALA A 19 -22.77 -5.18 19.00
C ALA A 19 -21.60 -4.74 19.88
N GLY A 20 -21.71 -4.94 21.20
CA GLY A 20 -20.56 -4.77 22.08
C GLY A 20 -19.43 -5.63 21.55
N ASP A 21 -18.20 -5.16 21.69
CA ASP A 21 -17.02 -5.96 21.36
C ASP A 21 -17.21 -7.37 21.94
N PRO A 22 -17.05 -8.44 21.14
CA PRO A 22 -17.06 -9.78 21.70
C PRO A 22 -16.07 -9.79 22.87
N PRO A 23 -16.41 -10.43 24.01
CA PRO A 23 -15.50 -10.49 25.15
C PRO A 23 -14.15 -10.98 24.62
N ALA A 24 -13.09 -10.21 24.88
CA ALA A 24 -11.75 -10.56 24.43
C ALA A 24 -11.48 -12.00 24.85
N SER A 25 -11.55 -12.94 23.90
CA SER A 25 -11.22 -14.33 24.14
C SER A 25 -9.71 -14.34 24.33
N THR A 26 -9.28 -14.10 25.57
CA THR A 26 -7.86 -14.10 25.86
C THR A 26 -7.36 -15.50 25.59
N HIS A 27 -6.26 -15.62 24.84
CA HIS A 27 -5.72 -16.94 24.51
C HIS A 27 -5.03 -17.60 25.73
N GLN A 28 -5.25 -17.07 26.94
CA GLN A 28 -4.53 -17.44 28.15
C GLN A 28 -4.75 -18.89 28.57
N GLU A 29 -5.92 -19.45 28.26
CA GLU A 29 -6.31 -20.80 28.68
C GLU A 29 -6.02 -21.89 27.65
N TYR A 30 -5.65 -21.54 26.41
CA TYR A 30 -5.57 -22.51 25.30
C TYR A 30 -4.19 -23.14 25.11
N PHE A 31 -3.13 -22.50 25.57
CA PHE A 31 -1.78 -23.06 25.56
C PHE A 31 -0.96 -22.49 26.72
N GLU A 32 -0.06 -23.30 27.27
CA GLU A 32 0.87 -22.84 28.31
C GLU A 32 1.97 -21.97 27.70
N HIS A 33 2.65 -22.50 26.68
CA HIS A 33 3.76 -21.86 25.98
C HIS A 33 3.51 -21.70 24.48
N TYR A 34 3.96 -20.57 23.94
CA TYR A 34 3.99 -20.33 22.51
C TYR A 34 5.30 -20.84 21.91
N GLU A 35 5.19 -21.79 20.99
CA GLU A 35 6.30 -22.48 20.31
C GLU A 35 6.32 -22.11 18.81
N GLY A 36 5.94 -20.87 18.51
CA GLY A 36 5.77 -20.39 17.14
C GLY A 36 4.39 -20.75 16.57
N THR A 37 4.27 -20.62 15.26
CA THR A 37 3.00 -20.77 14.55
C THR A 37 2.39 -22.15 14.70
N ALA A 38 3.20 -23.18 14.97
CA ALA A 38 2.72 -24.52 15.30
C ALA A 38 1.69 -24.54 16.45
N THR A 39 1.80 -23.66 17.45
CA THR A 39 0.82 -23.49 18.52
C THR A 39 -0.54 -23.06 17.97
N CYS A 40 -0.57 -22.12 17.02
CA CYS A 40 -1.81 -21.64 16.39
C CYS A 40 -2.44 -22.73 15.52
N LEU A 41 -1.63 -23.49 14.78
CA LEU A 41 -2.08 -24.50 13.82
C LEU A 41 -2.83 -25.67 14.49
N ALA A 42 -2.70 -25.86 15.80
CA ALA A 42 -3.48 -26.87 16.54
C ALA A 42 -5.00 -26.60 16.48
N CYS A 43 -5.40 -25.33 16.37
CA CYS A 43 -6.82 -24.92 16.31
C CYS A 43 -7.18 -24.17 15.03
N HIS A 44 -6.22 -23.46 14.42
CA HIS A 44 -6.44 -22.54 13.30
C HIS A 44 -5.77 -23.00 12.00
N GLN A 45 -5.76 -24.32 11.76
CA GLN A 45 -5.19 -24.90 10.55
C GLN A 45 -5.89 -24.36 9.29
N GLN A 46 -7.22 -24.29 9.27
CA GLN A 46 -7.99 -23.87 8.11
C GLN A 46 -7.75 -22.39 7.76
N GLU A 47 -7.70 -21.53 8.77
CA GLU A 47 -7.39 -20.12 8.63
C GLU A 47 -5.97 -19.91 8.07
N ALA A 48 -5.00 -20.68 8.55
CA ALA A 48 -3.62 -20.64 8.06
C ALA A 48 -3.51 -21.14 6.60
N GLU A 49 -4.22 -22.21 6.23
CA GLU A 49 -4.28 -22.69 4.84
C GLU A 49 -4.92 -21.65 3.92
N SER A 50 -5.99 -20.98 4.35
CA SER A 50 -6.58 -19.91 3.55
C SER A 50 -5.65 -18.71 3.41
N PHE A 51 -5.02 -18.28 4.52
CA PHE A 51 -4.05 -17.18 4.50
C PHE A 51 -2.81 -17.50 3.66
N PHE A 52 -2.35 -18.75 3.66
CA PHE A 52 -1.25 -19.21 2.81
C PHE A 52 -1.51 -18.90 1.33
N HIS A 53 -2.77 -18.95 0.88
CA HIS A 53 -3.13 -18.64 -0.50
C HIS A 53 -3.41 -17.14 -0.75
N SER A 54 -3.39 -16.29 0.29
CA SER A 54 -3.59 -14.84 0.20
C SER A 54 -2.45 -14.13 -0.52
N GLN A 55 -2.73 -12.94 -1.04
CA GLN A 55 -1.67 -12.05 -1.52
C GLN A 55 -0.73 -11.58 -0.41
N HIS A 56 -1.17 -11.51 0.84
CA HIS A 56 -0.32 -11.09 1.95
C HIS A 56 0.78 -12.11 2.23
N TYR A 57 0.48 -13.40 2.07
CA TYR A 57 1.48 -14.46 2.16
C TYR A 57 2.18 -14.71 0.81
N GLN A 58 1.46 -14.95 -0.28
CA GLN A 58 2.09 -15.30 -1.56
C GLN A 58 2.80 -14.13 -2.24
N TRP A 59 2.43 -12.88 -1.92
CA TRP A 59 2.87 -11.68 -2.66
C TRP A 59 2.64 -11.80 -4.18
N LEU A 60 1.65 -12.60 -4.57
CA LEU A 60 1.23 -12.92 -5.92
C LEU A 60 -0.28 -13.18 -5.90
N GLY A 61 -1.02 -12.68 -6.89
CA GLY A 61 -2.42 -13.05 -7.07
C GLY A 61 -2.89 -12.88 -8.50
N GLU A 62 -4.17 -13.17 -8.71
CA GLU A 62 -4.82 -13.07 -10.01
C GLU A 62 -4.89 -11.62 -10.49
N THR A 63 -4.85 -11.41 -11.80
CA THR A 63 -4.73 -10.07 -12.40
C THR A 63 -5.88 -9.72 -13.36
N PRO A 64 -7.15 -9.90 -12.96
CA PRO A 64 -8.29 -9.72 -13.86
C PRO A 64 -8.40 -8.29 -14.42
N ASP A 65 -7.85 -7.30 -13.70
CA ASP A 65 -7.92 -5.89 -14.06
C ASP A 65 -6.62 -5.35 -14.71
N LEU A 66 -5.69 -6.23 -15.10
CA LEU A 66 -4.54 -5.83 -15.90
C LEU A 66 -4.83 -6.04 -17.39
N VAL A 67 -4.83 -4.94 -18.16
CA VAL A 67 -5.10 -5.00 -19.60
C VAL A 67 -4.06 -5.80 -20.38
N ASN A 68 -2.87 -5.97 -19.79
CA ASN A 68 -1.78 -6.79 -20.29
C ASN A 68 -1.36 -7.89 -19.30
N GLY A 69 -2.30 -8.35 -18.47
CA GLY A 69 -2.05 -9.42 -17.50
C GLY A 69 -1.93 -10.80 -18.15
N GLU A 70 -2.66 -11.03 -19.26
CA GLU A 70 -2.65 -12.29 -20.03
C GLU A 70 -2.88 -13.55 -19.17
N GLY A 71 -3.67 -13.44 -18.09
CA GLY A 71 -3.94 -14.52 -17.15
C GLY A 71 -2.74 -14.90 -16.24
N ARG A 72 -1.63 -14.15 -16.30
CA ARG A 72 -0.48 -14.35 -15.42
C ARG A 72 -0.79 -13.81 -14.03
N ARG A 73 -0.30 -14.51 -13.00
CA ARG A 73 -0.30 -13.99 -11.65
C ARG A 73 0.82 -12.97 -11.49
N PHE A 74 0.49 -11.81 -10.96
CA PHE A 74 1.45 -10.76 -10.63
C PHE A 74 1.29 -10.31 -9.18
N GLY A 75 2.38 -9.80 -8.64
CA GLY A 75 2.42 -9.21 -7.32
C GLY A 75 3.83 -8.76 -6.96
N LYS A 76 4.06 -8.45 -5.69
CA LYS A 76 5.34 -7.89 -5.24
C LYS A 76 6.52 -8.81 -5.57
N LEU A 77 6.36 -10.15 -5.57
CA LEU A 77 7.46 -11.09 -5.83
C LEU A 77 8.03 -11.05 -7.26
N ASN A 78 7.20 -10.74 -8.26
CA ASN A 78 7.58 -10.85 -9.67
C ASN A 78 7.37 -9.55 -10.45
N THR A 79 7.23 -8.43 -9.75
CA THR A 79 7.13 -7.10 -10.36
C THR A 79 8.20 -6.18 -9.80
N MET A 80 8.52 -5.16 -10.59
CA MET A 80 9.41 -4.07 -10.20
C MET A 80 8.62 -2.82 -9.85
N ASN A 81 9.17 -2.02 -8.94
CA ASN A 81 8.78 -0.64 -8.73
C ASN A 81 9.97 0.31 -8.90
N ASP A 82 9.69 1.59 -8.86
CA ASP A 82 10.63 2.71 -8.96
C ASP A 82 11.21 3.17 -7.62
N PHE A 83 10.98 2.41 -6.53
CA PHE A 83 11.52 2.67 -5.21
C PHE A 83 12.74 1.79 -4.95
N CYS A 84 12.53 0.58 -4.46
CA CYS A 84 13.58 -0.40 -4.13
C CYS A 84 13.71 -1.47 -5.22
N THR A 85 13.12 -1.23 -6.39
CA THR A 85 13.10 -2.14 -7.54
C THR A 85 12.34 -3.44 -7.30
N SER A 86 13.01 -4.52 -6.92
CA SER A 86 12.46 -5.88 -6.82
C SER A 86 12.86 -6.53 -5.48
N PRO A 87 12.01 -7.39 -4.90
CA PRO A 87 12.36 -8.15 -3.70
C PRO A 87 13.29 -9.35 -3.97
N GLY A 88 13.63 -9.66 -5.23
CA GLY A 88 14.52 -10.77 -5.60
C GLY A 88 15.81 -10.76 -4.78
N ALA A 89 16.77 -9.89 -5.14
CA ALA A 89 18.06 -9.83 -4.44
C ALA A 89 17.96 -9.45 -2.98
N ASN A 90 16.93 -8.68 -2.65
CA ASN A 90 16.81 -8.02 -1.37
C ASN A 90 15.75 -8.69 -0.50
N TRP A 91 15.64 -10.03 -0.50
CA TRP A 91 14.57 -10.71 0.24
C TRP A 91 14.73 -10.59 1.76
N ILE A 92 15.89 -11.00 2.30
CA ILE A 92 16.16 -11.06 3.75
C ILE A 92 17.67 -11.00 4.01
N GLY A 93 18.08 -10.21 5.00
CA GLY A 93 19.48 -10.12 5.41
C GLY A 93 19.79 -8.77 6.04
N ASN A 94 20.70 -8.73 7.01
CA ASN A 94 21.18 -7.47 7.57
C ASN A 94 22.27 -6.91 6.67
N VAL A 95 22.05 -5.71 6.13
CA VAL A 95 23.15 -4.91 5.59
C VAL A 95 23.59 -3.92 6.64
N THR A 96 24.89 -3.90 6.92
CA THR A 96 25.51 -3.00 7.90
C THR A 96 26.51 -2.07 7.24
N ASN A 97 26.63 -0.84 7.73
CA ASN A 97 27.73 0.04 7.36
C ASN A 97 29.05 -0.38 8.05
N SER A 98 30.13 0.35 7.76
CA SER A 98 31.46 0.10 8.37
C SER A 98 31.48 0.23 9.90
N ASP A 99 30.49 0.91 10.48
CA ASP A 99 30.38 1.12 11.93
C ASP A 99 29.53 0.03 12.62
N GLY A 100 29.05 -0.95 11.86
CA GLY A 100 28.20 -2.05 12.34
C GLY A 100 26.72 -1.68 12.52
N ALA A 101 26.30 -0.48 12.09
CA ALA A 101 24.90 -0.07 12.16
C ALA A 101 24.10 -0.71 11.01
N VAL A 102 22.94 -1.28 11.32
CA VAL A 102 22.05 -1.91 10.34
C VAL A 102 21.36 -0.84 9.47
N LEU A 103 21.59 -0.90 8.16
CA LEU A 103 21.06 0.01 7.16
C LEU A 103 19.78 -0.52 6.48
N ALA A 104 19.68 -1.84 6.33
CA ALA A 104 18.60 -2.56 5.66
C ALA A 104 18.49 -4.00 6.19
N GLN A 105 17.31 -4.62 6.05
CA GLN A 105 17.02 -5.96 6.60
C GLN A 105 16.30 -6.90 5.61
N GLY A 106 16.17 -6.53 4.34
CA GLY A 106 15.39 -7.22 3.34
C GLY A 106 13.93 -6.78 3.26
N CYS A 107 13.34 -7.03 2.09
CA CYS A 107 11.94 -6.79 1.77
C CYS A 107 10.99 -7.58 2.67
N SER A 108 11.39 -8.78 3.09
CA SER A 108 10.62 -9.69 3.95
C SER A 108 10.33 -9.11 5.33
N LYS A 109 10.98 -8.02 5.74
CA LYS A 109 10.60 -7.24 6.92
C LYS A 109 9.11 -6.90 6.94
N CYS A 110 8.53 -6.66 5.77
CA CYS A 110 7.10 -6.38 5.58
C CYS A 110 6.29 -7.59 5.08
N HIS A 111 6.88 -8.78 4.98
CA HIS A 111 6.18 -10.00 4.60
C HIS A 111 5.52 -10.63 5.83
N ALA A 112 4.32 -11.18 5.70
CA ALA A 112 3.59 -11.80 6.80
C ALA A 112 4.07 -13.23 7.11
N GLY A 113 5.37 -13.47 6.91
CA GLY A 113 6.03 -14.72 7.24
C GLY A 113 7.31 -14.48 8.04
N LEU A 114 7.94 -15.58 8.48
CA LEU A 114 9.08 -15.60 9.38
C LEU A 114 10.43 -15.64 8.66
N GLY A 115 10.44 -15.44 7.35
CA GLY A 115 11.65 -15.18 6.56
C GLY A 115 11.86 -16.12 5.39
N LYS A 116 11.14 -17.25 5.31
CA LYS A 116 11.18 -18.08 4.11
C LYS A 116 10.38 -17.43 2.98
N ARG A 117 10.88 -17.57 1.76
CA ARG A 117 10.14 -17.15 0.57
C ARG A 117 8.86 -18.00 0.44
N PRO A 118 7.74 -17.40 0.02
CA PRO A 118 6.54 -18.15 -0.30
C PRO A 118 6.80 -19.15 -1.40
N GLU A 119 6.39 -20.38 -1.17
CA GLU A 119 6.33 -21.41 -2.20
C GLU A 119 4.90 -21.57 -2.71
N PRO A 120 4.71 -21.99 -3.97
CA PRO A 120 3.38 -22.21 -4.52
C PRO A 120 2.70 -23.43 -3.91
N ALA A 121 3.47 -24.44 -3.48
CA ALA A 121 2.96 -25.65 -2.88
C ALA A 121 2.74 -25.47 -1.38
N LEU A 122 1.57 -25.88 -0.91
CA LEU A 122 1.27 -25.89 0.51
C LEU A 122 2.09 -26.99 1.20
N SER A 123 2.79 -26.63 2.26
CA SER A 123 3.55 -27.56 3.09
C SER A 123 3.45 -27.14 4.56
N ARG A 124 3.75 -28.07 5.48
CA ARG A 124 3.78 -27.75 6.91
C ARG A 124 4.77 -26.64 7.22
N GLU A 125 5.92 -26.65 6.54
CA GLU A 125 6.96 -25.63 6.66
C GLU A 125 6.47 -24.25 6.22
N GLN A 126 5.71 -24.15 5.14
CA GLN A 126 5.12 -22.88 4.69
C GLN A 126 4.04 -22.39 5.67
N LEU A 127 3.24 -23.29 6.25
CA LEU A 127 2.26 -22.90 7.29
C LEU A 127 2.94 -22.42 8.56
N GLU A 128 4.00 -23.09 9.02
CA GLU A 128 4.77 -22.66 10.19
C GLU A 128 5.59 -21.39 9.93
N ASN A 129 5.84 -21.05 8.67
CA ASN A 129 6.45 -19.78 8.29
C ASN A 129 5.48 -18.60 8.39
N ILE A 130 4.16 -18.78 8.52
CA ILE A 130 3.21 -17.66 8.67
C ILE A 130 3.44 -16.95 10.00
N ASP A 131 3.55 -15.61 10.01
CA ASP A 131 3.62 -14.83 11.24
C ASP A 131 2.22 -14.35 11.65
N CYS A 132 1.47 -15.15 12.43
CA CYS A 132 0.12 -14.78 12.87
C CYS A 132 0.11 -13.51 13.75
N LEU A 133 1.17 -13.29 14.52
CA LEU A 133 1.23 -12.22 15.53
C LEU A 133 1.43 -10.84 14.90
N ILE A 134 1.98 -10.77 13.69
CA ILE A 134 2.20 -9.50 12.97
C ILE A 134 0.90 -8.73 12.72
N CYS A 135 -0.23 -9.42 12.58
CA CYS A 135 -1.54 -8.82 12.34
C CYS A 135 -2.47 -8.90 13.55
N HIS A 136 -2.22 -9.81 14.50
CA HIS A 136 -3.18 -10.11 15.57
C HIS A 136 -2.74 -9.78 16.99
N ALA A 137 -1.47 -9.43 17.22
CA ALA A 137 -0.97 -9.14 18.57
C ALA A 137 -0.51 -7.69 18.75
N SER A 138 -1.19 -6.95 19.63
CA SER A 138 -0.76 -5.61 20.06
C SER A 138 0.55 -5.68 20.84
N GLY A 139 1.48 -4.80 20.50
CA GLY A 139 2.83 -4.79 21.08
C GLY A 139 3.78 -5.88 20.57
N TYR A 140 3.35 -6.71 19.60
CA TYR A 140 4.26 -7.62 18.90
C TYR A 140 5.32 -6.84 18.12
N ARG A 141 6.57 -7.22 18.32
CA ARG A 141 7.73 -6.75 17.56
C ARG A 141 8.62 -7.93 17.26
N ARG A 142 9.21 -7.92 16.07
CA ARG A 142 10.18 -8.92 15.62
C ARG A 142 11.44 -8.24 15.12
N ASP A 143 12.54 -8.97 15.14
CA ASP A 143 13.81 -8.56 14.58
C ASP A 143 14.46 -9.75 13.86
N LEU A 144 15.53 -9.48 13.12
CA LEU A 144 16.25 -10.48 12.35
C LEU A 144 17.31 -11.16 13.20
N TYR A 145 17.27 -12.48 13.25
CA TYR A 145 18.23 -13.34 13.95
C TYR A 145 18.75 -14.42 13.00
N GLN A 146 19.75 -15.17 13.43
CA GLN A 146 20.16 -16.40 12.75
C GLN A 146 19.56 -17.64 13.42
N ASN A 147 19.18 -18.64 12.63
CA ASN A 147 18.85 -19.96 13.12
C ASN A 147 20.12 -20.80 13.38
N GLU A 148 19.97 -22.06 13.77
CA GLU A 148 21.11 -22.96 14.06
C GLU A 148 21.97 -23.24 12.82
N ALA A 149 21.41 -23.15 11.62
CA ALA A 149 22.12 -23.28 10.35
C ALA A 149 22.77 -21.95 9.89
N GLY A 150 22.65 -20.87 10.67
CA GLY A 150 23.19 -19.55 10.33
C GLY A 150 22.29 -18.73 9.38
N GLU A 151 21.12 -19.24 9.02
CA GLU A 151 20.21 -18.59 8.09
C GLU A 151 19.42 -17.47 8.78
N PRO A 152 19.20 -16.33 8.10
CA PRO A 152 18.42 -15.22 8.65
C PRO A 152 16.93 -15.61 8.80
N VAL A 153 16.35 -15.28 9.95
CA VAL A 153 14.96 -15.58 10.32
C VAL A 153 14.38 -14.45 11.16
N TRP A 154 13.13 -14.09 10.90
CA TRP A 154 12.39 -13.15 11.74
C TRP A 154 11.94 -13.87 13.01
N LYS A 155 12.29 -13.33 14.18
CA LYS A 155 11.79 -13.84 15.47
C LYS A 155 11.20 -12.71 16.29
N PRO A 156 10.18 -13.00 17.12
CA PRO A 156 9.71 -12.05 18.13
C PRO A 156 10.89 -11.58 18.98
N ILE A 157 11.00 -10.29 19.31
CA ILE A 157 12.16 -9.80 20.11
C ILE A 157 12.24 -10.45 21.51
N LEU A 158 11.14 -11.03 21.97
CA LEU A 158 11.03 -11.76 23.23
C LEU A 158 11.27 -13.27 23.07
N TRP A 159 11.78 -13.75 21.94
CA TRP A 159 11.93 -15.19 21.68
C TRP A 159 12.83 -15.93 22.68
N ARG A 160 13.71 -15.22 23.40
CA ARG A 160 14.55 -15.75 24.50
C ARG A 160 13.94 -15.53 25.89
N ASN A 161 12.76 -14.94 25.98
CA ASN A 161 12.03 -14.66 27.21
C ASN A 161 10.63 -15.28 27.10
N GLN A 162 10.52 -16.56 27.43
CA GLN A 162 9.28 -17.34 27.28
C GLN A 162 8.07 -16.67 27.98
N PRO A 163 8.15 -16.22 29.26
CA PRO A 163 7.03 -15.51 29.87
C PRO A 163 6.58 -14.26 29.10
N GLY A 164 7.53 -13.50 28.53
CA GLY A 164 7.23 -12.35 27.71
C GLY A 164 6.60 -12.72 26.36
N LEU A 165 7.10 -13.78 25.72
CA LEU A 165 6.57 -14.31 24.46
C LEU A 165 5.15 -14.85 24.64
N ASP A 166 4.90 -15.62 25.71
CA ASP A 166 3.58 -16.12 26.08
C ASP A 166 2.63 -14.96 26.34
N SER A 167 3.10 -13.91 27.04
CA SER A 167 2.30 -12.72 27.30
C SER A 167 1.84 -12.03 26.00
N VAL A 168 2.72 -11.86 25.01
CA VAL A 168 2.37 -11.22 23.72
C VAL A 168 1.48 -12.13 22.87
N SER A 169 1.83 -13.41 22.73
CA SER A 169 1.09 -14.38 21.91
C SER A 169 -0.31 -14.67 22.45
N LYS A 170 -0.56 -14.45 23.74
CA LYS A 170 -1.90 -14.60 24.35
C LYS A 170 -2.81 -13.36 24.19
N ARG A 171 -2.25 -12.21 23.78
CA ARG A 171 -2.99 -10.95 23.54
C ARG A 171 -3.42 -10.82 22.08
N ILE A 172 -4.18 -11.81 21.63
CA ILE A 172 -4.77 -11.84 20.28
C ILE A 172 -6.00 -10.94 20.23
N SER A 173 -6.09 -10.13 19.18
CA SER A 173 -7.25 -9.29 18.88
C SER A 173 -7.53 -9.26 17.37
N LEU A 174 -8.65 -8.66 17.01
CA LEU A 174 -8.83 -8.18 15.64
C LEU A 174 -7.72 -7.15 15.30
N PRO A 175 -7.28 -7.09 14.03
CA PRO A 175 -6.23 -6.16 13.62
C PRO A 175 -6.62 -4.70 13.90
N LYS A 176 -5.70 -3.96 14.52
CA LYS A 176 -5.81 -2.51 14.69
C LYS A 176 -5.06 -1.78 13.58
N ARG A 177 -5.35 -0.49 13.38
CA ARG A 177 -4.63 0.37 12.41
C ARG A 177 -3.12 0.28 12.57
N GLU A 178 -2.61 0.37 13.80
CA GLU A 178 -1.18 0.26 14.12
C GLU A 178 -0.51 -1.01 13.55
N MET A 179 -1.24 -2.14 13.48
CA MET A 179 -0.70 -3.42 13.03
C MET A 179 -0.55 -3.46 11.51
N CYS A 180 -1.50 -2.88 10.78
CA CYS A 180 -1.42 -2.70 9.34
C CYS A 180 -0.27 -1.73 8.98
N LEU A 181 -0.14 -0.65 9.75
CA LEU A 181 0.85 0.40 9.52
C LEU A 181 2.30 -0.07 9.74
N ARG A 182 2.54 -1.17 10.48
CA ARG A 182 3.88 -1.81 10.61
C ARG A 182 4.57 -2.03 9.26
N CYS A 183 3.77 -2.31 8.22
CA CYS A 183 4.26 -2.55 6.86
C CYS A 183 3.82 -1.45 5.88
N HIS A 184 2.57 -1.00 5.99
CA HIS A 184 1.99 -0.11 4.98
C HIS A 184 2.52 1.33 5.04
N ALA A 185 2.88 1.83 6.23
CA ALA A 185 3.41 3.19 6.38
C ALA A 185 4.91 3.29 6.06
N GLY A 186 5.69 2.23 6.30
CA GLY A 186 7.15 2.21 6.11
C GLY A 186 7.63 1.72 4.73
N ALA A 187 6.71 1.46 3.80
CA ALA A 187 7.06 0.90 2.50
C ALA A 187 7.90 1.89 1.65
N GLY A 188 8.89 1.38 0.92
CA GLY A 188 9.76 2.18 0.05
C GLY A 188 11.03 2.71 0.73
N GLY A 189 11.35 2.23 1.93
CA GLY A 189 12.58 2.56 2.66
C GLY A 189 12.46 3.73 3.64
N GLY A 190 11.25 4.24 3.85
CA GLY A 190 10.97 5.34 4.78
C GLY A 190 9.48 5.46 5.07
N GLN A 191 9.16 6.17 6.16
CA GLN A 191 7.78 6.50 6.51
C GLN A 191 7.14 7.36 5.43
N ASN A 192 5.93 7.01 4.99
CA ASN A 192 5.16 7.70 3.96
C ASN A 192 5.85 7.79 2.58
N TYR A 193 6.96 7.08 2.37
CA TYR A 193 7.72 7.21 1.13
C TYR A 193 6.96 6.65 -0.05
N LYS A 194 6.45 5.41 0.03
CA LYS A 194 5.77 4.77 -1.10
C LYS A 194 4.32 5.21 -1.21
N ARG A 195 3.51 4.90 -0.21
CA ARG A 195 2.10 5.32 -0.10
C ARG A 195 2.12 6.72 0.51
N GLY A 196 1.71 7.74 -0.24
CA GLY A 196 1.71 9.12 0.26
C GLY A 196 0.49 9.46 1.13
N ASP A 197 -0.51 8.59 1.15
CA ASP A 197 -1.75 8.73 1.93
C ASP A 197 -1.82 7.76 3.12
N ILE A 198 -0.75 7.00 3.40
CA ILE A 198 -0.68 6.06 4.52
C ILE A 198 0.50 6.42 5.42
N GLU A 199 0.18 7.08 6.53
CA GLU A 199 1.13 7.62 7.51
C GLU A 199 0.91 6.97 8.88
N TYR A 200 1.94 6.93 9.74
CA TYR A 200 1.74 6.43 11.12
C TYR A 200 0.74 7.27 11.91
N ALA A 201 0.55 8.54 11.54
CA ALA A 201 -0.48 9.42 12.10
C ALA A 201 -1.88 8.78 12.07
N LEU A 202 -2.19 7.98 11.04
CA LEU A 202 -3.48 7.27 10.93
C LEU A 202 -3.77 6.29 12.07
N ALA A 203 -2.75 5.87 12.84
CA ALA A 203 -2.97 5.01 13.99
C ALA A 203 -3.91 5.67 15.02
N THR A 204 -3.77 6.99 15.22
CA THR A 204 -4.44 7.75 16.28
C THR A 204 -4.84 9.15 15.82
N CYS A 205 -5.22 9.29 14.54
CA CYS A 205 -5.53 10.60 13.98
C CYS A 205 -6.89 11.12 14.51
N ASP A 206 -7.15 12.40 14.28
CA ASP A 206 -8.47 13.00 14.49
C ASP A 206 -9.29 13.02 13.19
N ARG A 207 -10.53 13.50 13.28
CA ARG A 207 -11.48 13.63 12.18
C ARG A 207 -11.05 14.67 11.14
N ASP A 208 -10.28 15.70 11.52
CA ASP A 208 -9.74 16.64 10.52
C ASP A 208 -8.68 15.98 9.65
N TYR A 209 -7.94 15.03 10.21
CA TYR A 209 -7.05 14.19 9.45
C TYR A 209 -7.83 13.20 8.56
N ASP A 210 -8.58 12.27 9.13
CA ASP A 210 -9.38 11.34 8.33
C ASP A 210 -10.75 11.15 8.99
N VAL A 211 -11.82 11.46 8.28
CA VAL A 211 -13.17 11.41 8.85
C VAL A 211 -13.64 10.00 9.20
N HIS A 212 -13.05 8.97 8.59
CA HIS A 212 -13.40 7.57 8.84
C HIS A 212 -12.54 7.00 9.97
N MET A 213 -11.23 7.26 9.94
CA MET A 213 -10.27 6.70 10.91
C MET A 213 -10.05 7.58 12.16
N GLY A 214 -10.55 8.81 12.16
CA GLY A 214 -10.40 9.74 13.28
C GLY A 214 -10.99 9.19 14.58
N ALA A 215 -10.18 9.21 15.66
CA ALA A 215 -10.52 8.66 16.97
C ALA A 215 -11.64 9.44 17.69
N ASP A 216 -11.84 10.71 17.32
CA ASP A 216 -12.96 11.57 17.71
C ASP A 216 -14.16 11.51 16.73
N GLY A 217 -14.09 10.61 15.74
CA GLY A 217 -15.10 10.37 14.72
C GLY A 217 -15.63 8.92 14.74
N GLN A 218 -15.57 8.25 13.58
CA GLN A 218 -16.01 6.85 13.45
C GLN A 218 -14.98 5.84 13.97
N ASP A 219 -13.72 6.27 14.16
CA ASP A 219 -12.61 5.46 14.65
C ASP A 219 -12.45 4.10 13.92
N MET A 220 -12.71 4.08 12.61
CA MET A 220 -12.69 2.85 11.82
C MET A 220 -11.30 2.22 11.79
N ALA A 221 -11.24 0.89 11.94
CA ALA A 221 -10.06 0.10 11.61
C ALA A 221 -9.95 -0.10 10.09
N CYS A 222 -8.76 -0.46 9.60
CA CYS A 222 -8.56 -0.77 8.18
C CYS A 222 -9.50 -1.90 7.71
N THR A 223 -9.76 -2.87 8.59
CA THR A 223 -10.64 -4.00 8.33
C THR A 223 -12.10 -3.61 8.13
N ASP A 224 -12.55 -2.45 8.61
CA ASP A 224 -13.96 -2.05 8.44
C ASP A 224 -14.32 -1.83 6.96
N CYS A 225 -13.32 -1.44 6.14
CA CYS A 225 -13.46 -1.38 4.68
C CYS A 225 -12.84 -2.58 3.98
N HIS A 226 -11.68 -3.06 4.45
CA HIS A 226 -10.87 -4.03 3.71
C HIS A 226 -11.16 -5.50 4.00
N THR A 227 -12.08 -5.82 4.92
CA THR A 227 -12.37 -7.22 5.26
C THR A 227 -12.97 -7.98 4.08
N GLY A 228 -12.35 -9.12 3.74
CA GLY A 228 -12.96 -10.19 2.96
C GLY A 228 -13.17 -11.44 3.82
N ALA A 229 -13.69 -12.50 3.21
CA ALA A 229 -13.80 -13.80 3.86
C ALA A 229 -12.44 -14.51 3.91
N ASP A 230 -12.30 -15.48 4.82
CA ASP A 230 -11.22 -16.46 4.84
C ASP A 230 -9.80 -15.85 4.76
N HIS A 231 -9.52 -14.81 5.57
CA HIS A 231 -8.23 -14.11 5.59
C HIS A 231 -7.80 -13.48 4.25
N ARG A 232 -8.78 -13.18 3.38
CA ARG A 232 -8.55 -12.39 2.17
C ARG A 232 -8.90 -10.93 2.43
N LEU A 233 -8.09 -10.03 1.90
CA LEU A 233 -8.33 -8.60 2.03
C LEU A 233 -8.84 -8.00 0.72
N ARG A 234 -9.97 -7.28 0.80
CA ARG A 234 -10.55 -6.53 -0.31
C ARG A 234 -9.71 -5.29 -0.59
N GLY A 235 -9.92 -4.72 -1.78
CA GLY A 235 -9.34 -3.46 -2.18
C GLY A 235 -8.14 -3.63 -3.09
N ARG A 236 -8.26 -3.08 -4.30
CA ARG A 236 -7.19 -2.99 -5.28
C ARG A 236 -7.12 -1.56 -5.80
N GLY A 237 -6.00 -0.90 -5.56
CA GLY A 237 -5.69 0.42 -6.12
C GLY A 237 -5.12 0.31 -7.53
N ALA A 238 -5.05 1.44 -8.25
CA ALA A 238 -4.54 1.47 -9.63
C ALA A 238 -3.07 1.02 -9.77
N ASP A 239 -2.28 1.08 -8.69
CA ASP A 239 -0.88 0.71 -8.70
C ASP A 239 -0.59 -0.75 -8.29
N LEU A 240 -1.63 -1.54 -8.01
CA LEU A 240 -1.51 -2.94 -7.63
C LEU A 240 -1.81 -3.85 -8.83
N SER A 241 -0.93 -4.82 -9.03
CA SER A 241 -1.02 -5.76 -10.15
C SER A 241 -2.04 -6.87 -9.87
N GLY A 242 -1.84 -7.62 -8.80
CA GLY A 242 -2.76 -8.70 -8.45
C GLY A 242 -3.90 -8.26 -7.52
N THR A 243 -4.87 -9.15 -7.41
CA THR A 243 -6.10 -9.02 -6.62
C THR A 243 -6.21 -10.20 -5.65
N ASP A 244 -6.52 -9.94 -4.39
CA ASP A 244 -6.69 -10.98 -3.37
C ASP A 244 -8.14 -11.48 -3.29
N VAL A 245 -9.12 -10.58 -3.39
CA VAL A 245 -10.54 -10.89 -3.50
C VAL A 245 -11.07 -10.38 -4.85
N ALA A 246 -11.39 -11.31 -5.75
CA ALA A 246 -12.06 -10.96 -7.00
C ALA A 246 -13.48 -10.46 -6.72
N GLY A 247 -13.95 -9.48 -7.49
CA GLY A 247 -15.29 -8.92 -7.32
C GLY A 247 -15.30 -7.40 -7.47
N PRO A 248 -16.39 -6.73 -7.04
CA PRO A 248 -16.48 -5.28 -7.13
C PRO A 248 -15.39 -4.63 -6.26
N ARG A 249 -14.76 -3.59 -6.83
CA ARG A 249 -13.79 -2.75 -6.11
C ARG A 249 -14.46 -2.10 -4.91
N LEU A 250 -13.68 -1.89 -3.85
CA LEU A 250 -14.12 -1.05 -2.74
C LEU A 250 -14.49 0.33 -3.27
N ALA A 251 -15.65 0.82 -2.85
CA ALA A 251 -16.20 2.10 -3.28
C ALA A 251 -16.88 2.81 -2.11
N CYS A 252 -16.83 4.15 -2.11
CA CYS A 252 -17.53 4.97 -1.13
C CYS A 252 -19.04 4.66 -1.09
N THR A 253 -19.60 4.19 -2.20
CA THR A 253 -21.02 3.87 -2.36
C THR A 253 -21.47 2.60 -1.62
N GLU A 254 -20.56 1.88 -0.96
CA GLU A 254 -20.94 0.80 -0.04
C GLU A 254 -21.55 1.35 1.27
N CYS A 255 -21.24 2.61 1.63
CA CYS A 255 -21.77 3.29 2.82
C CYS A 255 -22.52 4.59 2.50
N HIS A 256 -22.23 5.22 1.36
CA HIS A 256 -22.82 6.48 0.92
C HIS A 256 -23.75 6.29 -0.27
N ASP A 257 -24.71 7.18 -0.45
CA ASP A 257 -25.53 7.20 -1.67
C ASP A 257 -24.66 7.55 -2.91
N GLU A 258 -25.08 7.13 -4.10
CA GLU A 258 -24.44 7.53 -5.36
C GLU A 258 -24.60 9.03 -5.64
N ALA A 259 -25.66 9.64 -5.12
CA ALA A 259 -25.97 11.07 -5.21
C ALA A 259 -26.11 11.68 -3.80
N PRO A 260 -25.01 11.81 -3.03
CA PRO A 260 -25.08 12.16 -1.62
C PRO A 260 -25.24 13.67 -1.36
N HIS A 261 -25.20 14.51 -2.41
CA HIS A 261 -25.16 15.96 -2.24
C HIS A 261 -26.56 16.58 -2.32
N ALA A 262 -26.76 17.66 -1.57
CA ALA A 262 -27.99 18.45 -1.69
C ALA A 262 -28.07 19.24 -3.00
N GLU A 263 -26.90 19.52 -3.61
CA GLU A 263 -26.79 20.31 -4.84
C GLU A 263 -26.66 19.38 -6.06
N PRO A 264 -27.67 19.34 -6.96
CA PRO A 264 -27.68 18.42 -8.10
C PRO A 264 -26.49 18.54 -9.05
N VAL A 265 -25.84 19.71 -9.12
CA VAL A 265 -24.63 19.83 -9.95
C VAL A 265 -23.47 19.00 -9.41
N LEU A 266 -23.35 18.81 -8.08
CA LEU A 266 -22.30 17.97 -7.50
C LEU A 266 -22.55 16.48 -7.78
N ASP A 267 -23.80 16.02 -7.68
CA ASP A 267 -24.16 14.66 -8.07
C ASP A 267 -23.97 14.42 -9.58
N ALA A 268 -24.12 15.48 -10.40
CA ALA A 268 -23.75 15.39 -11.80
C ALA A 268 -22.25 15.15 -12.03
N HIS A 269 -21.39 15.65 -11.14
CA HIS A 269 -19.93 15.45 -11.22
C HIS A 269 -19.53 14.02 -10.88
N VAL A 270 -20.20 13.35 -9.92
CA VAL A 270 -19.81 11.99 -9.48
C VAL A 270 -19.85 10.95 -10.60
N ARG A 271 -20.57 11.23 -11.70
CA ARG A 271 -20.56 10.41 -12.92
C ARG A 271 -19.22 10.38 -13.63
N ARG A 272 -18.37 11.39 -13.41
CA ARG A 272 -17.10 11.61 -14.14
C ARG A 272 -15.92 11.92 -13.22
N VAL A 273 -16.15 12.28 -11.97
CA VAL A 273 -15.14 12.61 -10.96
C VAL A 273 -15.35 11.67 -9.78
N ALA A 274 -14.28 11.01 -9.34
CA ALA A 274 -14.33 10.10 -8.20
C ALA A 274 -14.48 10.90 -6.89
N CYS A 275 -15.11 10.31 -5.87
CA CYS A 275 -15.32 10.96 -4.57
C CYS A 275 -13.99 11.44 -3.97
N GLU A 276 -12.97 10.58 -4.09
CA GLU A 276 -11.61 10.80 -3.62
C GLU A 276 -10.99 12.08 -4.20
N THR A 277 -11.30 12.43 -5.47
CA THR A 277 -10.76 13.64 -6.11
C THR A 277 -11.19 14.91 -5.38
N CYS A 278 -12.44 14.99 -4.93
CA CYS A 278 -12.95 16.15 -4.21
C CYS A 278 -12.64 16.09 -2.72
N HIS A 279 -12.67 14.89 -2.13
CA HIS A 279 -12.60 14.72 -0.68
C HIS A 279 -11.19 14.48 -0.13
N ILE A 280 -10.18 14.32 -0.99
CA ILE A 280 -8.76 14.21 -0.60
C ILE A 280 -7.94 15.29 -1.33
N PRO A 281 -7.99 16.55 -0.88
CA PRO A 281 -7.40 17.69 -1.59
C PRO A 281 -5.86 17.70 -1.59
N THR A 282 -5.24 17.12 -0.55
CA THR A 282 -3.80 16.93 -0.41
C THR A 282 -3.50 15.62 0.32
N PHE A 283 -2.30 15.05 0.07
CA PHE A 283 -1.76 13.90 0.81
C PHE A 283 -0.37 14.25 1.39
N ALA A 284 0.23 13.32 2.14
CA ALA A 284 1.50 13.54 2.84
C ALA A 284 1.46 14.74 3.79
N ARG A 285 0.50 14.73 4.72
CA ARG A 285 0.18 15.91 5.55
C ARG A 285 0.94 15.96 6.87
N THR A 286 1.34 14.81 7.43
CA THR A 286 2.20 14.79 8.62
C THR A 286 3.66 14.66 8.20
N ASP A 287 3.97 13.68 7.35
CA ASP A 287 5.31 13.33 6.91
C ASP A 287 5.47 13.55 5.41
N PRO A 288 6.65 13.97 4.94
CA PRO A 288 6.90 14.11 3.52
C PRO A 288 6.93 12.73 2.83
N THR A 289 6.53 12.72 1.56
CA THR A 289 6.56 11.55 0.68
C THR A 289 7.67 11.69 -0.36
N ASP A 290 8.24 10.56 -0.79
CA ASP A 290 9.13 10.47 -1.95
C ASP A 290 8.31 10.65 -3.23
N MET A 291 8.65 11.67 -4.01
CA MET A 291 8.00 12.04 -5.28
C MET A 291 8.87 11.76 -6.50
N ASN A 292 10.18 11.68 -6.31
CA ASN A 292 11.14 11.36 -7.37
C ASN A 292 12.36 10.65 -6.82
N ARG A 293 12.71 9.51 -7.42
CA ARG A 293 13.90 8.74 -7.07
C ARG A 293 14.80 8.49 -8.28
N ASP A 294 15.95 9.16 -8.31
CA ASP A 294 16.95 9.02 -9.36
C ASP A 294 18.11 8.11 -8.90
N TRP A 295 18.13 6.89 -9.43
CA TRP A 295 19.19 5.92 -9.14
C TRP A 295 20.47 6.16 -9.95
N SER A 296 20.44 6.99 -11.01
CA SER A 296 21.61 7.32 -11.83
C SER A 296 22.59 8.25 -11.13
N THR A 297 22.11 8.95 -10.09
CA THR A 297 22.92 9.88 -9.30
C THR A 297 22.80 9.53 -7.83
N PRO A 298 23.67 8.64 -7.30
CA PRO A 298 23.76 8.34 -5.88
C PRO A 298 24.07 9.55 -4.99
N GLN A 299 23.56 9.51 -3.76
CA GLN A 299 23.79 10.46 -2.68
C GLN A 299 24.39 9.75 -1.47
N ARG A 300 25.41 10.35 -0.84
CA ARG A 300 25.95 9.93 0.47
C ARG A 300 25.26 10.71 1.59
N HIS A 301 24.87 10.00 2.64
CA HIS A 301 24.39 10.56 3.91
C HIS A 301 25.45 10.33 4.98
N GLU A 302 26.25 11.36 5.28
CA GLU A 302 27.40 11.25 6.20
C GLU A 302 26.97 10.85 7.62
N GLU A 303 25.87 11.43 8.14
CA GLU A 303 25.39 11.14 9.50
C GLU A 303 24.97 9.68 9.70
N ALA A 304 24.37 9.07 8.66
CA ALA A 304 23.94 7.68 8.68
C ALA A 304 25.02 6.72 8.17
N ASN A 305 26.14 7.26 7.67
CA ASN A 305 27.16 6.54 6.90
C ASN A 305 26.51 5.54 5.91
N LYS A 306 25.66 6.09 5.03
CA LYS A 306 24.79 5.34 4.12
C LYS A 306 24.71 6.02 2.76
N TYR A 307 24.61 5.25 1.69
CA TYR A 307 24.27 5.73 0.35
C TYR A 307 22.78 5.55 0.05
N SER A 308 22.24 6.37 -0.83
CA SER A 308 20.91 6.21 -1.42
C SER A 308 20.88 6.72 -2.86
N ALA A 309 19.79 6.44 -3.58
CA ALA A 309 19.43 7.24 -4.74
C ALA A 309 19.24 8.73 -4.35
N THR A 310 19.30 9.64 -5.31
CA THR A 310 18.83 11.01 -5.09
C THR A 310 17.31 10.99 -4.95
N ILE A 311 16.80 11.47 -3.82
CA ILE A 311 15.36 11.45 -3.48
C ILE A 311 14.85 12.88 -3.35
N THR A 312 13.74 13.19 -4.03
CA THR A 312 12.99 14.43 -3.84
C THR A 312 11.77 14.15 -2.97
N LEU A 313 11.78 14.73 -1.77
CA LEU A 313 10.68 14.63 -0.81
C LEU A 313 9.79 15.87 -0.92
N GLU A 314 8.47 15.67 -0.86
CA GLU A 314 7.48 16.76 -0.79
C GLU A 314 6.45 16.49 0.31
N LYS A 315 5.82 17.55 0.82
CA LYS A 315 4.80 17.51 1.88
C LYS A 315 3.57 18.30 1.44
N ASP A 316 2.39 17.93 1.93
CA ASP A 316 1.11 18.56 1.63
C ASP A 316 0.83 18.59 0.11
N VAL A 317 1.10 17.47 -0.54
CA VAL A 317 1.16 17.35 -2.00
C VAL A 317 -0.24 17.34 -2.61
N VAL A 318 -0.42 18.12 -3.66
CA VAL A 318 -1.63 18.09 -4.49
C VAL A 318 -1.60 16.86 -5.40
N PRO A 319 -2.65 16.02 -5.44
CA PRO A 319 -2.70 14.89 -6.35
C PRO A 319 -2.59 15.29 -7.82
N ALA A 320 -1.95 14.43 -8.62
CA ALA A 320 -2.15 14.41 -10.05
C ALA A 320 -3.52 13.78 -10.37
N TYR A 321 -4.23 14.32 -11.36
CA TYR A 321 -5.55 13.83 -11.73
C TYR A 321 -5.53 13.15 -13.09
N ALA A 322 -6.01 11.90 -13.14
CA ALA A 322 -6.05 11.11 -14.37
C ALA A 322 -7.34 10.30 -14.47
N TRP A 323 -7.71 9.91 -15.69
CA TRP A 323 -8.82 8.99 -15.91
C TRP A 323 -8.45 7.59 -15.45
N TRP A 324 -9.34 6.95 -14.71
CA TRP A 324 -9.22 5.55 -14.34
C TRP A 324 -10.57 4.82 -14.44
N ASN A 325 -10.58 3.67 -15.11
CA ASN A 325 -11.75 2.81 -15.30
C ASN A 325 -11.76 1.57 -14.39
N GLY A 326 -10.74 1.41 -13.54
CA GLY A 326 -10.52 0.22 -12.70
C GLY A 326 -9.37 -0.67 -13.20
N GLU A 327 -9.02 -0.58 -14.48
CA GLU A 327 -7.94 -1.36 -15.07
C GLU A 327 -6.61 -0.60 -15.05
N SER A 328 -5.51 -1.35 -15.07
CA SER A 328 -4.16 -0.80 -15.12
C SER A 328 -3.30 -1.50 -16.17
N ARG A 329 -2.25 -0.83 -16.63
CA ARG A 329 -1.19 -1.44 -17.44
C ARG A 329 0.10 -1.48 -16.63
N LEU A 330 0.69 -2.66 -16.52
CA LEU A 330 1.97 -2.93 -15.87
C LEU A 330 3.09 -2.94 -16.92
N GLN A 331 4.32 -2.55 -16.57
CA GLN A 331 5.53 -2.94 -17.29
C GLN A 331 6.09 -4.22 -16.65
N PRO A 332 5.98 -5.40 -17.30
CA PRO A 332 6.51 -6.64 -16.74
C PRO A 332 8.06 -6.65 -16.80
N LEU A 333 8.65 -7.41 -15.88
CA LEU A 333 10.07 -7.76 -15.95
C LEU A 333 10.32 -8.74 -17.10
N GLY A 334 11.50 -8.68 -17.71
CA GLY A 334 11.88 -9.54 -18.85
C GLY A 334 11.17 -9.20 -20.16
N GLU A 335 10.51 -8.04 -20.24
CA GLU A 335 9.85 -7.57 -21.45
C GLU A 335 10.40 -6.20 -21.87
N PRO A 336 10.54 -5.93 -23.18
CA PRO A 336 11.02 -4.63 -23.66
C PRO A 336 10.18 -3.48 -23.12
N VAL A 337 10.84 -2.39 -22.72
CA VAL A 337 10.14 -1.21 -22.21
C VAL A 337 9.26 -0.58 -23.27
N ARG A 338 8.06 -0.19 -22.84
CA ARG A 338 7.19 0.68 -23.62
C ARG A 338 7.40 2.14 -23.23
N VAL A 339 7.95 2.92 -24.17
CA VAL A 339 8.13 4.36 -23.99
C VAL A 339 6.82 5.10 -24.32
N GLU A 340 6.34 5.92 -23.39
CA GLU A 340 5.16 6.76 -23.54
C GLU A 340 5.47 8.00 -24.38
N LYS A 341 4.43 8.74 -24.77
CA LYS A 341 4.58 9.95 -25.61
C LYS A 341 5.44 11.05 -24.99
N ASP A 342 5.57 11.07 -23.67
CA ASP A 342 6.41 12.01 -22.93
C ASP A 342 7.84 11.51 -22.71
N GLY A 343 8.23 10.39 -23.35
CA GLY A 343 9.58 9.82 -23.26
C GLY A 343 9.82 8.94 -22.04
N THR A 344 8.86 8.81 -21.13
CA THR A 344 8.99 7.99 -19.91
C THR A 344 8.52 6.55 -20.12
N VAL A 345 8.97 5.61 -19.29
CA VAL A 345 8.40 4.27 -19.19
C VAL A 345 7.38 4.23 -18.05
N GLY A 346 6.16 3.75 -18.34
CA GLY A 346 5.13 3.60 -17.32
C GLY A 346 5.23 2.28 -16.59
N ILE A 347 5.60 2.30 -15.29
CA ILE A 347 5.70 1.09 -14.47
C ILE A 347 4.32 0.51 -14.16
N MET A 348 3.40 1.38 -13.72
CA MET A 348 1.99 1.05 -13.56
C MET A 348 1.15 2.28 -13.89
N LEU A 349 0.29 2.16 -14.90
CA LEU A 349 -0.50 3.26 -15.45
C LEU A 349 -2.00 2.96 -15.36
N PRO A 350 -2.84 3.85 -14.79
CA PRO A 350 -4.28 3.72 -14.85
C PRO A 350 -4.75 3.77 -16.31
N GLN A 351 -5.71 2.92 -16.65
CA GLN A 351 -6.37 2.94 -17.95
C GLN A 351 -7.68 3.71 -17.88
N GLY A 352 -8.08 4.32 -18.98
CA GLY A 352 -9.29 5.12 -19.07
C GLY A 352 -9.06 6.40 -19.87
N SER A 353 -10.15 7.03 -20.27
CA SER A 353 -10.09 8.32 -20.97
C SER A 353 -11.40 9.09 -20.83
N ARG A 354 -11.42 10.33 -21.32
CA ARG A 354 -12.66 11.10 -21.41
C ARG A 354 -13.74 10.44 -22.27
N LYS A 355 -13.38 9.58 -23.22
CA LYS A 355 -14.35 8.86 -24.07
C LYS A 355 -14.88 7.58 -23.41
N ASP A 356 -14.16 7.07 -22.42
CA ASP A 356 -14.59 5.92 -21.65
C ASP A 356 -15.69 6.35 -20.67
N ARG A 357 -16.88 5.75 -20.80
CA ARG A 357 -18.05 6.05 -19.97
C ARG A 357 -17.95 5.45 -18.57
N GLY A 358 -17.16 4.39 -18.38
CA GLY A 358 -16.90 3.78 -17.09
C GLY A 358 -15.76 4.46 -16.32
N ALA A 359 -14.92 5.24 -17.00
CA ALA A 359 -13.84 5.97 -16.35
C ALA A 359 -14.33 7.16 -15.52
N ARG A 360 -13.67 7.42 -14.39
CA ARG A 360 -13.78 8.67 -13.63
C ARG A 360 -12.39 9.30 -13.46
N ILE A 361 -12.33 10.58 -13.16
CA ILE A 361 -11.10 11.27 -12.79
C ILE A 361 -10.81 10.92 -11.34
N TYR A 362 -9.63 10.34 -11.07
CA TYR A 362 -9.16 9.94 -9.75
C TYR A 362 -7.92 10.75 -9.34
N PRO A 363 -7.67 10.92 -8.02
CA PRO A 363 -6.45 11.51 -7.52
C PRO A 363 -5.34 10.45 -7.41
N PHE A 364 -4.14 10.82 -7.82
CA PHE A 364 -2.95 9.97 -7.78
C PHE A 364 -1.75 10.73 -7.22
N LYS A 365 -0.93 10.03 -6.46
CA LYS A 365 0.49 10.35 -6.38
C LYS A 365 1.14 9.90 -7.69
N LEU A 366 1.67 10.85 -8.45
CA LEU A 366 2.51 10.57 -9.61
C LEU A 366 3.97 10.54 -9.16
N HIS A 367 4.48 9.33 -8.91
CA HIS A 367 5.89 9.13 -8.59
C HIS A 367 6.70 9.07 -9.89
N ARG A 368 7.87 9.70 -9.89
CA ARG A 368 8.85 9.64 -10.98
C ARG A 368 10.12 8.94 -10.51
N GLY A 369 10.89 8.45 -11.44
CA GLY A 369 12.23 8.00 -11.12
C GLY A 369 13.07 7.81 -12.34
N ARG A 370 14.30 7.38 -12.13
CA ARG A 370 15.22 7.03 -13.18
C ARG A 370 15.86 5.69 -12.86
N LEU A 371 15.64 4.72 -13.76
CA LEU A 371 16.01 3.33 -13.56
C LEU A 371 16.91 2.84 -14.69
N PRO A 372 17.73 1.80 -14.45
CA PRO A 372 18.53 1.19 -15.49
C PRO A 372 17.65 0.30 -16.38
N VAL A 373 17.97 0.28 -17.67
CA VAL A 373 17.36 -0.57 -18.68
C VAL A 373 18.47 -1.20 -19.52
N LEU A 374 18.38 -2.50 -19.80
CA LEU A 374 19.33 -3.19 -20.68
C LEU A 374 19.42 -2.49 -22.03
N ALA A 375 20.64 -2.28 -22.54
CA ALA A 375 20.87 -1.55 -23.78
C ALA A 375 20.33 -2.28 -25.02
N ASP A 376 20.34 -3.61 -24.99
CA ASP A 376 19.95 -4.52 -26.07
C ASP A 376 18.48 -4.95 -26.01
N GLU A 377 18.07 -5.82 -25.07
CA GLU A 377 16.66 -6.27 -25.04
C GLU A 377 15.69 -5.22 -24.49
N ARG A 378 16.21 -4.13 -23.94
CA ARG A 378 15.41 -3.03 -23.40
C ARG A 378 14.55 -3.45 -22.21
N TRP A 379 14.97 -4.41 -21.40
CA TRP A 379 14.27 -4.79 -20.17
C TRP A 379 14.69 -3.90 -19.01
N LEU A 380 13.74 -3.47 -18.17
CA LEU A 380 14.10 -2.76 -16.94
C LEU A 380 14.94 -3.67 -16.03
N LEU A 381 16.01 -3.13 -15.47
CA LEU A 381 16.96 -3.85 -14.61
C LEU A 381 16.65 -3.59 -13.14
N PRO A 382 16.35 -4.63 -12.34
CA PRO A 382 16.36 -4.51 -10.90
C PRO A 382 17.74 -4.09 -10.38
N ILE A 383 17.76 -3.48 -9.20
CA ILE A 383 18.98 -3.06 -8.51
C ILE A 383 19.06 -3.85 -7.19
N ALA A 384 20.22 -4.43 -6.88
CA ALA A 384 20.53 -4.98 -5.57
C ALA A 384 20.76 -3.84 -4.57
N VAL A 385 19.67 -3.15 -4.20
CA VAL A 385 19.73 -1.85 -3.50
C VAL A 385 20.34 -1.93 -2.10
N GLU A 386 20.31 -3.09 -1.44
CA GLU A 386 20.71 -3.17 -0.04
C GLU A 386 22.23 -3.07 0.12
N GLU A 387 23.02 -3.85 -0.62
CA GLU A 387 24.49 -3.74 -0.58
C GLU A 387 24.97 -2.35 -1.00
N PHE A 388 24.33 -1.77 -2.03
CA PHE A 388 24.58 -0.40 -2.46
C PHE A 388 24.46 0.62 -1.33
N PHE A 389 23.53 0.43 -0.37
CA PHE A 389 23.41 1.37 0.75
C PHE A 389 24.67 1.43 1.62
N ALA A 390 25.47 0.37 1.65
CA ALA A 390 26.71 0.33 2.42
C ALA A 390 27.93 0.82 1.61
N ASP A 391 28.08 0.37 0.36
CA ASP A 391 29.31 0.60 -0.42
C ASP A 391 29.21 1.76 -1.44
N GLY A 392 27.99 2.14 -1.85
CA GLY A 392 27.74 3.19 -2.83
C GLY A 392 28.05 2.80 -4.28
N ASP A 393 28.36 1.54 -4.56
CA ASP A 393 28.69 1.06 -5.91
C ASP A 393 27.41 0.73 -6.69
N ILE A 394 26.88 1.75 -7.38
CA ILE A 394 25.64 1.60 -8.14
C ILE A 394 25.80 0.65 -9.33
N ASP A 395 26.97 0.60 -9.98
CA ASP A 395 27.18 -0.25 -11.15
C ASP A 395 27.18 -1.72 -10.77
N LYS A 396 27.90 -2.06 -9.68
CA LYS A 396 27.86 -3.40 -9.07
C LYS A 396 26.41 -3.80 -8.75
N ALA A 397 25.65 -2.92 -8.10
CA ALA A 397 24.28 -3.22 -7.70
C ALA A 397 23.30 -3.40 -8.88
N VAL A 398 23.48 -2.66 -9.98
CA VAL A 398 22.71 -2.86 -11.22
C VAL A 398 23.05 -4.21 -11.85
N ARG A 399 24.34 -4.55 -11.95
CA ARG A 399 24.80 -5.81 -12.56
C ARG A 399 24.33 -7.03 -11.76
N GLU A 400 24.46 -6.99 -10.45
CA GLU A 400 23.97 -8.05 -9.56
C GLU A 400 22.45 -8.23 -9.68
N GLY A 401 21.70 -7.12 -9.69
CA GLY A 401 20.25 -7.16 -9.89
C GLY A 401 19.84 -7.72 -11.26
N GLY A 402 20.60 -7.42 -12.31
CA GLY A 402 20.44 -8.00 -13.65
C GLY A 402 20.78 -9.48 -13.71
N HIS A 403 21.87 -9.90 -13.04
CA HIS A 403 22.27 -11.30 -12.94
C HIS A 403 21.19 -12.13 -12.24
N GLU A 404 20.67 -11.69 -11.10
CA GLU A 404 19.64 -12.45 -10.40
C GLU A 404 18.31 -12.48 -11.16
N ALA A 405 17.90 -11.37 -11.75
CA ALA A 405 16.62 -11.28 -12.43
C ALA A 405 16.60 -12.06 -13.75
N TYR A 406 17.72 -12.04 -14.49
CA TYR A 406 17.76 -12.46 -15.90
C TYR A 406 18.95 -13.39 -16.26
N GLY A 407 19.84 -13.70 -15.32
CA GLY A 407 21.06 -14.47 -15.58
C GLY A 407 22.13 -13.72 -16.37
N ARG A 408 22.13 -12.37 -16.31
CA ARG A 408 23.01 -11.48 -17.08
C ARG A 408 24.18 -10.97 -16.25
N GLU A 409 25.37 -11.54 -16.47
CA GLU A 409 26.62 -11.14 -15.80
C GLU A 409 27.16 -9.80 -16.34
N ASP A 410 27.15 -9.61 -17.66
CA ASP A 410 27.65 -8.41 -18.35
C ASP A 410 26.48 -7.53 -18.84
N ALA A 411 25.65 -7.05 -17.91
CA ALA A 411 24.53 -6.18 -18.24
C ALA A 411 25.03 -4.77 -18.61
N ASP A 412 25.16 -4.48 -19.90
CA ASP A 412 25.25 -3.10 -20.40
C ASP A 412 23.88 -2.43 -20.30
N TYR A 413 23.83 -1.23 -19.72
CA TYR A 413 22.58 -0.54 -19.46
C TYR A 413 22.66 0.96 -19.74
N GLU A 414 21.49 1.54 -19.96
CA GLU A 414 21.28 2.98 -20.00
C GLU A 414 20.25 3.38 -18.93
N TRP A 415 20.20 4.67 -18.61
CA TRP A 415 19.26 5.21 -17.64
C TRP A 415 18.03 5.80 -18.34
N ILE A 416 16.85 5.35 -17.94
CA ILE A 416 15.57 5.80 -18.49
C ILE A 416 14.66 6.38 -17.42
N ASP A 417 13.96 7.46 -17.77
CA ASP A 417 12.96 8.05 -16.89
C ASP A 417 11.71 7.17 -16.84
N VAL A 418 11.19 6.98 -15.64
CA VAL A 418 10.01 6.16 -15.38
C VAL A 418 8.97 6.95 -14.60
N LYS A 419 7.72 6.50 -14.70
CA LYS A 419 6.62 7.04 -13.91
C LYS A 419 5.67 5.96 -13.43
N ARG A 420 5.05 6.23 -12.29
CA ARG A 420 4.01 5.37 -11.71
C ARG A 420 2.93 6.21 -11.06
N TYR A 421 1.69 5.87 -11.38
CA TYR A 421 0.51 6.46 -10.75
C TYR A 421 0.10 5.57 -9.58
N MET A 422 0.05 6.15 -8.39
CA MET A 422 -0.38 5.50 -7.16
C MET A 422 -1.65 6.17 -6.66
N GLY A 423 -2.75 5.43 -6.58
CA GLY A 423 -4.03 6.01 -6.18
C GLY A 423 -3.98 6.54 -4.75
N ILE A 424 -4.70 7.64 -4.52
CA ILE A 424 -4.88 8.26 -3.21
C ILE A 424 -6.31 7.95 -2.76
N TYR A 425 -6.45 7.24 -1.64
CA TYR A 425 -7.74 6.70 -1.19
C TYR A 425 -8.02 7.00 0.29
N HIS A 426 -7.02 7.44 1.06
CA HIS A 426 -7.13 7.74 2.48
C HIS A 426 -6.80 9.20 2.78
N GLY A 427 -7.10 9.66 3.99
CA GLY A 427 -7.00 11.07 4.38
C GLY A 427 -8.22 11.87 3.91
N VAL A 428 -9.39 11.24 3.86
CA VAL A 428 -10.65 11.90 3.48
C VAL A 428 -10.94 13.00 4.50
N ARG A 429 -10.97 14.25 4.02
CA ARG A 429 -11.17 15.43 4.86
C ARG A 429 -12.65 15.64 5.19
N PRO A 430 -12.93 16.39 6.28
CA PRO A 430 -14.26 16.96 6.51
C PRO A 430 -14.81 17.68 5.26
N VAL A 431 -16.14 17.65 5.09
CA VAL A 431 -16.81 18.19 3.89
C VAL A 431 -16.50 19.68 3.65
N GLU A 432 -16.20 20.42 4.71
CA GLU A 432 -15.82 21.83 4.69
C GLU A 432 -14.47 22.08 3.99
N HIS A 433 -13.66 21.03 3.84
CA HIS A 433 -12.36 21.04 3.18
C HIS A 433 -12.37 20.34 1.81
N ALA A 434 -13.52 19.84 1.36
CA ALA A 434 -13.65 19.28 0.03
C ALA A 434 -13.40 20.35 -1.04
N LEU A 435 -12.84 19.95 -2.18
CA LEU A 435 -12.64 20.86 -3.32
C LEU A 435 -13.97 21.47 -3.76
N GLN A 436 -13.97 22.78 -3.92
CA GLN A 436 -15.08 23.60 -4.37
C GLN A 436 -14.97 23.87 -5.89
N CYS A 437 -16.02 24.48 -6.46
CA CYS A 437 -16.10 24.75 -7.90
C CYS A 437 -14.86 25.47 -8.45
N LEU A 438 -14.37 26.49 -7.73
CA LEU A 438 -13.25 27.31 -8.17
C LEU A 438 -11.89 26.64 -7.99
N ASP A 439 -11.79 25.57 -7.18
CA ASP A 439 -10.56 24.78 -7.13
C ASP A 439 -10.27 24.14 -8.50
N CYS A 440 -11.30 23.77 -9.27
CA CYS A 440 -11.14 23.15 -10.58
C CYS A 440 -11.35 24.14 -11.75
N HIS A 441 -12.35 25.01 -11.65
CA HIS A 441 -12.78 25.93 -12.73
C HIS A 441 -12.19 27.35 -12.59
N GLY A 442 -11.47 27.62 -11.51
CA GLY A 442 -10.75 28.86 -11.28
C GLY A 442 -9.53 29.02 -12.18
N GLU A 443 -8.90 30.19 -12.11
CA GLU A 443 -7.59 30.40 -12.71
C GLU A 443 -6.54 29.57 -11.96
N GLY A 444 -5.67 28.87 -12.69
CA GLY A 444 -4.71 27.94 -12.08
C GLY A 444 -5.37 26.73 -11.39
N GLY A 445 -6.59 26.36 -11.79
CA GLY A 445 -7.33 25.26 -11.18
C GLY A 445 -6.59 23.91 -11.23
N ARG A 446 -7.00 23.00 -10.33
CA ARG A 446 -6.38 21.69 -10.06
C ARG A 446 -6.29 20.77 -11.28
N LEU A 447 -7.19 20.91 -12.24
CA LEU A 447 -7.32 19.98 -13.37
C LEU A 447 -6.63 20.52 -14.63
N ASP A 448 -5.67 19.76 -15.14
CA ASP A 448 -5.18 19.96 -16.51
C ASP A 448 -6.22 19.44 -17.50
N TRP A 449 -7.14 20.34 -17.88
CA TRP A 449 -8.23 20.05 -18.79
C TRP A 449 -7.76 19.48 -20.14
N VAL A 450 -6.63 19.97 -20.65
CA VAL A 450 -6.11 19.55 -21.97
C VAL A 450 -5.54 18.14 -21.88
N ALA A 451 -4.72 17.85 -20.86
CA ALA A 451 -4.22 16.50 -20.61
C ALA A 451 -5.36 15.49 -20.36
N LEU A 452 -6.45 15.94 -19.71
CA LEU A 452 -7.66 15.14 -19.49
C LEU A 452 -8.54 14.99 -20.74
N GLY A 453 -8.15 15.55 -21.89
CA GLY A 453 -8.85 15.41 -23.16
C GLY A 453 -10.06 16.34 -23.35
N TYR A 454 -10.19 17.38 -22.51
CA TYR A 454 -11.07 18.51 -22.77
C TYR A 454 -10.34 19.54 -23.64
N GLY A 455 -11.09 20.37 -24.37
CA GLY A 455 -10.45 21.46 -25.12
C GLY A 455 -10.22 22.72 -24.28
N GLY A 456 -10.09 22.60 -22.96
CA GLY A 456 -10.15 23.67 -21.95
C GLY A 456 -11.27 23.46 -20.93
N ASP A 457 -11.34 24.34 -19.94
CA ASP A 457 -12.33 24.29 -18.86
C ASP A 457 -13.77 24.18 -19.41
N PRO A 458 -14.52 23.12 -19.03
CA PRO A 458 -15.87 22.89 -19.53
C PRO A 458 -16.89 23.94 -19.09
N VAL A 459 -16.65 24.70 -18.01
CA VAL A 459 -17.54 25.78 -17.56
C VAL A 459 -17.28 27.05 -18.36
N ARG A 460 -16.01 27.44 -18.53
CA ARG A 460 -15.66 28.63 -19.34
C ARG A 460 -16.15 28.55 -20.79
N LYS A 461 -16.20 27.34 -21.36
CA LYS A 461 -16.77 27.11 -22.71
C LYS A 461 -18.27 27.32 -22.81
N ARG A 462 -19.01 27.27 -21.69
CA ARG A 462 -20.46 27.52 -21.66
C ARG A 462 -20.82 28.98 -21.39
N LEU A 463 -19.83 29.78 -20.96
CA LEU A 463 -19.97 31.22 -20.67
C LEU A 463 -19.56 32.11 -21.86
N LYS A 464 -19.03 31.50 -22.93
CA LYS A 464 -18.81 32.13 -24.24
C LYS A 464 -19.85 31.57 -25.20
#